data_AF-A0AAV8GZN6-F1
#
_entry.id   AF-A0AAV8GZN6-F1
#
_cell.length_a   1.000
_cell.length_b   1.000
_cell.length_c   1.000
_cell.angle_alpha   90.00
_cell.angle_beta   90.00
_cell.angle_gamma   90.00
#
_symmetry.space_group_name_H-M   'P 1'
#
loop_
_entity.id
_entity.type
_entity.pdbx_description
1 polymer ?
#
loop_
_entity_poly.entity_id
_entity_poly.type
_entity_poly.pdbx_seq_one_letter_code
_entity_poly.pdbx_strand_id
1 'polypeptide(L)'
;MLEKGLRIAWQYKKYFGEQTAVDSHNRDKKQEFSSDFDLRKPLERQLLNSQNIECISTQDAFDLSKLQNHCLTFVSKLSMKDGINSNAGRIAIQSLCAPQCGYFEKDWDMLSFIRSLRATVQSSNAVAVITFPASVLSNSISKRWQHLADTLLSVRAIPDEDKDLAKLLTGYQDMLGFLHVHKVAQFNSQVPVILDASTYSLKLQKRKSLVLERLNQAPVEGSSGVSYATSGSCSSSKGSLLDF
;
A
#
# COMPACT_ATOMS: atom_id res chain seq x y z
N MET A 1 30.50 -13.74 49.39
CA MET A 1 30.14 -12.42 48.86
C MET A 1 31.05 -12.10 47.68
N LEU A 2 30.54 -12.11 46.45
CA LEU A 2 31.29 -11.78 45.24
C LEU A 2 30.30 -11.18 44.23
N GLU A 3 30.01 -9.89 44.38
CA GLU A 3 29.36 -9.10 43.32
C GLU A 3 30.40 -8.80 42.24
N LYS A 4 30.40 -9.61 41.18
CA LYS A 4 31.05 -9.25 39.92
C LYS A 4 30.14 -8.27 39.19
N GLY A 5 30.51 -6.99 39.20
CA GLY A 5 29.79 -5.92 38.50
C GLY A 5 29.63 -6.22 37.01
N LEU A 6 28.38 -6.27 36.53
CA LEU A 6 28.05 -6.30 35.12
C LEU A 6 28.54 -5.01 34.46
N ARG A 7 29.45 -5.12 33.49
CA ARG A 7 29.91 -4.00 32.66
C ARG A 7 29.07 -3.94 31.38
N ILE A 8 28.49 -2.77 31.13
CA ILE A 8 27.57 -2.47 30.04
C ILE A 8 28.30 -2.55 28.68
N ALA A 9 27.70 -3.25 27.71
CA ALA A 9 28.28 -3.64 26.41
C ALA A 9 28.76 -2.49 25.49
N TRP A 10 28.50 -1.23 25.83
CA TRP A 10 28.85 -0.07 25.00
C TRP A 10 30.34 0.31 25.04
N GLN A 11 31.11 -0.19 26.01
CA GLN A 11 32.55 0.10 26.13
C GLN A 11 33.44 -0.69 25.15
N TYR A 12 32.92 -1.69 24.43
CA TYR A 12 33.70 -2.45 23.44
C TYR A 12 33.91 -1.72 22.11
N LYS A 13 33.24 -0.58 21.89
CA LYS A 13 33.40 0.22 20.67
C LYS A 13 34.83 0.77 20.48
N LYS A 14 35.63 0.79 21.55
CA LYS A 14 37.04 1.28 21.54
C LYS A 14 38.07 0.21 21.12
N TYR A 15 37.67 -1.07 21.02
CA TYR A 15 38.58 -2.18 20.67
C TYR A 15 38.37 -2.71 19.24
N PHE A 16 37.38 -2.21 18.51
CA PHE A 16 37.33 -2.37 17.06
C PHE A 16 38.25 -1.31 16.46
N GLY A 17 39.51 -1.70 16.26
CA GLY A 17 40.55 -0.87 15.66
C GLY A 17 40.12 -0.30 14.31
N GLU A 18 40.74 0.81 13.96
CA GLU A 18 40.69 1.43 12.64
C GLU A 18 40.92 0.38 11.53
N GLN A 19 39.84 -0.03 10.88
CA GLN A 19 39.89 -0.42 9.47
C GLN A 19 39.47 0.79 8.65
N THR A 20 40.41 1.74 8.58
CA THR A 20 40.49 2.74 7.54
C THR A 20 40.76 2.02 6.21
N ALA A 21 39.89 2.31 5.23
CA ALA A 21 40.21 2.32 3.80
C ALA A 21 40.66 1.01 3.12
N VAL A 22 39.78 0.02 3.02
CA VAL A 22 39.74 -0.87 1.84
C VAL A 22 38.29 -1.24 1.55
N ASP A 23 37.57 -0.35 0.86
CA ASP A 23 36.39 -0.68 0.04
C ASP A 23 36.06 0.49 -0.92
N SER A 24 37.11 1.18 -1.38
CA SER A 24 37.07 2.24 -2.39
C SER A 24 37.24 1.73 -3.83
N HIS A 25 37.12 0.41 -4.06
CA HIS A 25 37.21 -0.18 -5.41
C HIS A 25 36.22 -1.33 -5.64
N ASN A 26 34.97 -1.17 -5.19
CA ASN A 26 33.87 -1.86 -5.86
C ASN A 26 32.58 -1.02 -5.83
N ARG A 27 32.57 0.10 -6.59
CA ARG A 27 31.32 0.69 -7.07
C ARG A 27 30.77 -0.18 -8.20
N ASP A 28 30.46 -1.43 -7.87
CA ASP A 28 29.39 -2.12 -8.56
C ASP A 28 28.17 -1.21 -8.42
N LYS A 29 27.58 -0.85 -9.56
CA LYS A 29 26.41 0.03 -9.65
C LYS A 29 25.30 -0.54 -8.77
N LYS A 30 25.23 -0.13 -7.51
CA LYS A 30 24.14 -0.49 -6.60
C LYS A 30 22.90 0.16 -7.20
N GLN A 31 22.15 -0.62 -7.96
CA GLN A 31 20.93 -0.17 -8.60
C GLN A 31 20.00 0.28 -7.47
N GLU A 32 19.77 1.58 -7.37
CA GLU A 32 18.86 2.15 -6.38
C GLU A 32 17.44 1.64 -6.70
N PHE A 33 16.93 0.75 -5.85
CA PHE A 33 15.61 0.14 -6.03
C PHE A 33 14.47 1.11 -5.71
N SER A 34 14.70 2.02 -4.76
CA SER A 34 13.74 3.01 -4.28
C SER A 34 14.43 4.36 -4.13
N SER A 35 13.65 5.43 -4.33
CA SER A 35 14.09 6.80 -4.17
C SER A 35 13.25 7.51 -3.12
N ASP A 36 13.88 8.38 -2.34
CA ASP A 36 13.19 9.22 -1.36
C ASP A 36 12.68 10.50 -2.04
N PHE A 37 11.36 10.61 -2.22
CA PHE A 37 10.75 11.76 -2.84
C PHE A 37 10.39 12.84 -1.81
N ASP A 38 10.73 14.11 -2.12
CA ASP A 38 10.24 15.27 -1.36
C ASP A 38 8.92 15.74 -1.96
N LEU A 39 7.81 15.47 -1.26
CA LEU A 39 6.45 15.79 -1.70
C LEU A 39 6.17 17.29 -1.86
N ARG A 40 7.07 18.16 -1.40
CA ARG A 40 6.97 19.62 -1.59
C ARG A 40 7.53 20.07 -2.93
N LYS A 41 8.32 19.22 -3.59
CA LYS A 41 8.96 19.53 -4.86
C LYS A 41 8.18 18.86 -5.99
N PRO A 42 7.85 19.58 -7.07
CA PRO A 42 7.31 18.94 -8.26
C PRO A 42 8.37 18.03 -8.88
N LEU A 43 7.93 16.98 -9.59
CA LEU A 43 8.84 16.14 -10.36
C LEU A 43 9.49 16.95 -11.50
N GLU A 44 10.77 16.70 -11.76
CA GLU A 44 11.49 17.38 -12.84
C GLU A 44 10.85 17.06 -14.20
N ARG A 45 10.55 18.10 -14.99
CA ARG A 45 9.89 17.95 -16.30
C ARG A 45 10.67 17.06 -17.27
N GLN A 46 11.99 17.00 -17.13
CA GLN A 46 12.84 16.14 -17.96
C GLN A 46 12.55 14.64 -17.72
N LEU A 47 12.19 14.25 -16.49
CA LEU A 47 11.78 12.89 -16.16
C LEU A 47 10.42 12.57 -16.77
N LEU A 48 9.48 13.52 -16.74
CA LEU A 48 8.15 13.40 -17.34
C LEU A 48 8.20 13.30 -18.87
N ASN A 49 9.12 14.03 -19.50
CA ASN A 49 9.35 14.00 -20.94
C ASN A 49 10.23 12.83 -21.39
N SER A 50 10.54 11.89 -20.49
CA SER A 50 11.27 10.68 -20.87
C SER A 50 10.44 9.86 -21.86
N GLN A 51 11.11 9.20 -22.81
CA GLN A 51 10.48 8.55 -23.97
C GLN A 51 9.48 7.42 -23.62
N ASN A 52 9.35 7.03 -22.36
CA ASN A 52 8.57 5.86 -21.93
C ASN A 52 7.43 6.20 -20.96
N ILE A 53 7.05 7.47 -20.80
CA ILE A 53 5.89 7.86 -19.99
C ILE A 53 4.75 8.28 -20.92
N GLU A 54 3.62 7.58 -20.82
CA GLU A 54 2.38 7.89 -21.54
C GLU A 54 1.33 8.35 -20.52
N CYS A 55 0.86 9.60 -20.64
CA CYS A 55 -0.20 10.15 -19.79
C CYS A 55 -1.47 10.36 -20.62
N ILE A 56 -2.57 9.75 -20.19
CA ILE A 56 -3.86 9.80 -20.88
C ILE A 56 -4.90 10.35 -19.92
N SER A 57 -5.67 11.35 -20.35
CA SER A 57 -6.83 11.82 -19.60
C SER A 57 -8.02 10.89 -19.83
N THR A 58 -8.66 10.47 -18.76
CA THR A 58 -9.90 9.66 -18.80
C THR A 58 -11.17 10.52 -18.67
N GLN A 59 -11.05 11.85 -18.60
CA GLN A 59 -12.18 12.77 -18.39
C GLN A 59 -13.23 12.67 -19.50
N ASP A 60 -12.80 12.56 -20.76
CA ASP A 60 -13.70 12.48 -21.93
C ASP A 60 -13.85 11.05 -22.48
N ALA A 61 -13.40 10.04 -21.71
CA ALA A 61 -13.49 8.66 -22.13
C ALA A 61 -14.88 8.09 -21.79
N PHE A 62 -15.72 7.93 -22.80
CA PHE A 62 -17.04 7.28 -22.69
C PHE A 62 -16.98 5.74 -22.74
N ASP A 63 -15.83 5.22 -23.18
CA ASP A 63 -15.63 3.80 -23.44
C ASP A 63 -14.28 3.33 -22.87
N LEU A 64 -14.33 2.25 -22.09
CA LEU A 64 -13.17 1.59 -21.50
C LEU A 64 -12.34 0.85 -22.55
N SER A 65 -12.90 0.56 -23.73
CA SER A 65 -12.16 -0.09 -24.83
C SER A 65 -10.93 0.71 -25.25
N LYS A 66 -11.02 2.05 -25.27
CA LYS A 66 -9.88 2.93 -25.56
C LYS A 66 -8.79 2.74 -24.52
N LEU A 67 -9.15 2.82 -23.23
CA LEU A 67 -8.20 2.64 -22.13
C LEU A 67 -7.55 1.25 -22.17
N GLN A 68 -8.33 0.21 -22.48
CA GLN A 68 -7.84 -1.15 -22.66
C GLN A 68 -6.85 -1.24 -23.81
N ASN A 69 -7.17 -0.66 -24.98
CA ASN A 69 -6.28 -0.64 -26.14
C ASN A 69 -4.98 0.10 -25.84
N HIS A 70 -5.02 1.19 -25.08
CA HIS A 70 -3.82 1.88 -24.62
C HIS A 70 -2.97 1.00 -23.70
N CYS A 71 -3.59 0.31 -22.73
CA CYS A 71 -2.87 -0.63 -21.86
C CYS A 71 -2.20 -1.76 -22.66
N LEU A 72 -2.91 -2.35 -23.62
CA LEU A 72 -2.39 -3.39 -24.50
C LEU A 72 -1.24 -2.88 -25.38
N THR A 73 -1.39 -1.69 -25.96
CA THR A 73 -0.36 -1.04 -26.78
C THR A 73 0.88 -0.68 -25.96
N PHE A 74 0.71 -0.27 -24.71
CA PHE A 74 1.81 -0.03 -23.79
C PHE A 74 2.56 -1.32 -23.46
N VAL A 75 1.83 -2.38 -23.11
CA VAL A 75 2.41 -3.68 -22.75
C VAL A 75 3.12 -4.32 -23.95
N SER A 76 2.58 -4.20 -25.16
CA SER A 76 3.24 -4.75 -26.36
C SER A 76 4.59 -4.09 -26.64
N LYS A 77 4.75 -2.78 -26.38
CA LYS A 77 6.04 -2.08 -26.47
C LYS A 77 7.09 -2.65 -25.50
N LEU A 78 6.69 -3.28 -24.38
CA LEU A 78 7.60 -3.90 -23.42
C LEU A 78 8.13 -5.25 -23.92
N SER A 79 7.30 -6.03 -24.63
CA SER A 79 7.64 -7.36 -25.13
C SER A 79 8.63 -7.35 -26.29
N MET A 80 8.75 -6.23 -27.02
CA MET A 80 9.56 -6.14 -28.25
C MET A 80 11.06 -5.95 -27.99
N LYS A 81 11.50 -5.82 -26.73
CA LYS A 81 12.91 -5.63 -26.36
C LYS A 81 13.49 -6.93 -25.81
N ASP A 82 13.73 -7.91 -26.69
CA ASP A 82 14.44 -9.17 -26.41
C ASP A 82 15.95 -8.95 -26.24
N GLY A 83 16.32 -8.21 -25.20
CA GLY A 83 17.70 -8.03 -24.77
C GLY A 83 17.77 -8.02 -23.25
N ILE A 84 18.97 -8.23 -22.70
CA ILE A 84 19.33 -8.35 -21.27
C ILE A 84 18.71 -7.26 -20.35
N ASN A 85 18.18 -6.17 -20.91
CA ASN A 85 17.50 -5.08 -20.21
C ASN A 85 16.01 -5.00 -20.60
N SER A 86 15.19 -5.98 -20.19
CA SER A 86 13.73 -5.85 -20.34
C SER A 86 13.23 -4.73 -19.43
N ASN A 87 12.61 -3.70 -20.03
CA ASN A 87 12.03 -2.60 -19.26
C ASN A 87 10.80 -3.10 -18.49
N ALA A 88 10.73 -2.80 -17.19
CA ALA A 88 9.54 -3.06 -16.39
C ALA A 88 8.47 -2.00 -16.65
N GLY A 89 7.26 -2.44 -16.99
CA GLY A 89 6.09 -1.58 -17.18
C GLY A 89 5.43 -1.19 -15.86
N ARG A 90 4.98 0.06 -15.74
CA ARG A 90 4.18 0.53 -14.60
C ARG A 90 2.94 1.23 -15.12
N ILE A 91 1.78 0.67 -14.84
CA ILE A 91 0.48 1.23 -15.22
C ILE A 91 -0.16 1.80 -13.94
N ALA A 92 -0.49 3.09 -13.95
CA ALA A 92 -1.18 3.74 -12.84
C ALA A 92 -2.50 4.32 -13.35
N ILE A 93 -3.61 3.82 -12.83
CA ILE A 93 -4.95 4.31 -13.15
C ILE A 93 -5.48 5.02 -11.92
N GLN A 94 -5.64 6.35 -12.03
CA GLN A 94 -6.10 7.17 -10.94
C GLN A 94 -7.63 7.35 -11.00
N SER A 95 -8.28 7.17 -9.85
CA SER A 95 -9.72 7.46 -9.68
C SER A 95 -10.60 6.75 -10.71
N LEU A 96 -10.37 5.45 -10.94
CA LEU A 96 -11.30 4.60 -11.69
C LEU A 96 -12.68 4.67 -11.03
N CYS A 97 -13.76 4.78 -11.81
CA CYS A 97 -15.13 5.00 -11.31
C CYS A 97 -15.40 6.39 -10.70
N ALA A 98 -14.58 7.40 -10.99
CA ALA A 98 -14.95 8.76 -10.61
C ALA A 98 -16.23 9.21 -11.35
N PRO A 99 -17.15 9.95 -10.70
CA PRO A 99 -18.40 10.40 -11.32
C PRO A 99 -18.21 11.24 -12.60
N GLN A 100 -17.05 11.90 -12.74
CA GLN A 100 -16.72 12.64 -13.96
C GLN A 100 -16.40 11.76 -15.18
N CYS A 101 -16.22 10.45 -15.04
CA CYS A 101 -15.88 9.57 -16.14
C CYS A 101 -17.14 9.09 -16.89
N GLY A 102 -17.12 9.06 -18.23
CA GLY A 102 -18.27 8.65 -19.05
C GLY A 102 -18.64 7.16 -18.98
N TYR A 103 -17.83 6.34 -18.28
CA TYR A 103 -18.11 4.94 -17.96
C TYR A 103 -18.56 4.74 -16.51
N PHE A 104 -18.89 5.82 -15.80
CA PHE A 104 -19.55 5.75 -14.49
C PHE A 104 -20.85 4.93 -14.58
N GLU A 105 -21.18 4.18 -13.52
CA GLU A 105 -22.32 3.22 -13.46
C GLU A 105 -22.26 2.02 -14.43
N LYS A 106 -21.26 1.92 -15.31
CA LYS A 106 -21.04 0.74 -16.16
C LYS A 106 -20.25 -0.34 -15.43
N ASP A 107 -20.81 -0.82 -14.32
CA ASP A 107 -20.13 -1.71 -13.36
C ASP A 107 -19.55 -2.97 -13.99
N TRP A 108 -20.29 -3.58 -14.92
CA TRP A 108 -19.84 -4.80 -15.63
C TRP A 108 -18.73 -4.52 -16.64
N ASP A 109 -18.75 -3.37 -17.31
CA ASP A 109 -17.69 -2.98 -18.24
C ASP A 109 -16.40 -2.64 -17.48
N MET A 110 -16.51 -2.00 -16.31
CA MET A 110 -15.36 -1.77 -15.43
C MET A 110 -14.79 -3.09 -14.91
N LEU A 111 -15.64 -4.02 -14.50
CA LEU A 111 -15.21 -5.34 -14.02
C LEU A 111 -14.51 -6.14 -15.13
N SER A 112 -15.05 -6.11 -16.35
CA SER A 112 -14.47 -6.80 -17.50
C SER A 112 -13.12 -6.19 -17.88
N PHE A 113 -13.00 -4.85 -17.82
CA PHE A 113 -11.75 -4.13 -17.99
C PHE A 113 -10.70 -4.54 -16.96
N ILE A 114 -11.01 -4.50 -15.66
CA ILE A 114 -10.07 -4.88 -14.59
C ILE A 114 -9.61 -6.34 -14.78
N ARG A 115 -10.53 -7.24 -15.11
CA ARG A 115 -10.20 -8.65 -15.38
C ARG A 115 -9.25 -8.80 -16.57
N SER A 116 -9.50 -8.07 -17.67
CA SER A 116 -8.63 -8.10 -18.85
C SER A 116 -7.26 -7.49 -18.58
N LEU A 117 -7.21 -6.37 -17.85
CA LEU A 117 -5.97 -5.73 -17.44
C LEU A 117 -5.13 -6.67 -16.57
N ARG A 118 -5.75 -7.35 -15.59
CA ARG A 118 -5.08 -8.35 -14.76
C ARG A 118 -4.45 -9.46 -15.60
N ALA A 119 -5.19 -10.03 -16.55
CA ALA A 119 -4.66 -11.09 -17.43
C ALA A 119 -3.47 -10.60 -18.29
N THR A 120 -3.54 -9.36 -18.76
CA THR A 120 -2.47 -8.72 -19.54
C THR A 120 -1.21 -8.50 -18.68
N VAL A 121 -1.38 -8.00 -17.46
CA VAL A 121 -0.28 -7.74 -16.53
C VAL A 121 0.35 -9.06 -16.06
N GLN A 122 -0.45 -10.08 -15.80
CA GLN A 122 0.03 -11.40 -15.36
C GLN A 122 0.92 -12.10 -16.40
N SER A 123 0.72 -11.80 -17.70
CA SER A 123 1.49 -12.40 -18.80
C SER A 123 2.63 -11.51 -19.31
N SER A 124 2.91 -10.38 -18.65
CA SER A 124 3.92 -9.40 -19.07
C SER A 124 4.81 -8.94 -17.92
N ASN A 125 5.94 -8.32 -18.24
CA ASN A 125 6.83 -7.68 -17.24
C ASN A 125 6.30 -6.31 -16.83
N ALA A 126 5.06 -6.25 -16.34
CA ALA A 126 4.39 -5.02 -15.94
C ALA A 126 3.73 -5.15 -14.57
N VAL A 127 3.46 -4.02 -13.93
CA VAL A 127 2.66 -3.92 -12.69
C VAL A 127 1.59 -2.85 -12.89
N ALA A 128 0.39 -3.08 -12.37
CA ALA A 128 -0.69 -2.11 -12.39
C ALA A 128 -1.13 -1.71 -10.98
N VAL A 129 -1.37 -0.41 -10.78
CA VAL A 129 -1.99 0.16 -9.58
C VAL A 129 -3.25 0.90 -10.01
N ILE A 130 -4.37 0.56 -9.38
CA ILE A 130 -5.67 1.19 -9.63
C ILE A 130 -6.14 1.84 -8.33
N THR A 131 -6.45 3.12 -8.37
CA THR A 131 -7.12 3.82 -7.26
C THR A 131 -8.56 4.12 -7.66
N PHE A 132 -9.48 4.04 -6.69
CA PHE A 132 -10.89 4.33 -6.91
C PHE A 132 -11.54 4.84 -5.60
N PRO A 133 -12.56 5.71 -5.69
CA PRO A 133 -13.31 6.16 -4.51
C PRO A 133 -14.27 5.06 -4.06
N ALA A 134 -13.90 4.32 -3.01
CA ALA A 134 -14.69 3.18 -2.52
C ALA A 134 -16.14 3.54 -2.10
N SER A 135 -16.40 4.79 -1.73
CA SER A 135 -17.73 5.28 -1.32
C SER A 135 -18.75 5.31 -2.46
N VAL A 136 -18.30 5.26 -3.71
CA VAL A 136 -19.18 5.38 -4.87
C VAL A 136 -19.58 4.00 -5.43
N LEU A 137 -18.82 2.95 -5.10
CA LEU A 137 -19.13 1.60 -5.55
C LEU A 137 -20.18 0.94 -4.66
N SER A 138 -21.11 0.21 -5.28
CA SER A 138 -22.00 -0.69 -4.52
C SER A 138 -21.20 -1.79 -3.81
N ASN A 139 -21.70 -2.28 -2.67
CA ASN A 139 -21.01 -3.31 -1.89
C ASN A 139 -20.74 -4.58 -2.73
N SER A 140 -21.69 -4.96 -3.59
CA SER A 140 -21.54 -6.14 -4.46
C SER A 140 -20.38 -6.01 -5.46
N ILE A 141 -20.19 -4.83 -6.06
CA ILE A 141 -19.13 -4.58 -7.04
C ILE A 141 -17.79 -4.38 -6.35
N SER A 142 -17.78 -3.68 -5.22
CA SER A 142 -16.60 -3.53 -4.36
C SER A 142 -16.00 -4.89 -4.02
N LYS A 143 -16.80 -5.84 -3.51
CA LYS A 143 -16.33 -7.21 -3.21
C LYS A 143 -15.75 -7.92 -4.43
N ARG A 144 -16.40 -7.80 -5.61
CA ARG A 144 -15.87 -8.39 -6.86
C ARG A 144 -14.52 -7.79 -7.25
N TRP A 145 -14.34 -6.48 -7.11
CA TRP A 145 -13.06 -5.81 -7.39
C TRP A 145 -11.97 -6.27 -6.42
N GLN A 146 -12.31 -6.39 -5.13
CA GLN A 146 -11.39 -6.90 -4.11
C GLN A 146 -10.92 -8.33 -4.40
N HIS A 147 -11.79 -9.18 -4.95
CA HIS A 147 -11.42 -10.54 -5.37
C HIS A 147 -10.46 -10.56 -6.57
N LEU A 148 -10.57 -9.59 -7.48
CA LEU A 148 -9.68 -9.47 -8.64
C LEU A 148 -8.30 -8.90 -8.27
N ALA A 149 -8.20 -8.10 -7.21
CA ALA A 149 -6.93 -7.50 -6.79
C ALA A 149 -5.99 -8.52 -6.14
N ASP A 150 -4.72 -8.52 -6.52
CA ASP A 150 -3.71 -9.34 -5.86
C ASP A 150 -3.30 -8.71 -4.51
N THR A 151 -3.19 -7.38 -4.46
CA THR A 151 -2.98 -6.60 -3.24
C THR A 151 -4.09 -5.56 -3.08
N LEU A 152 -4.68 -5.47 -1.89
CA LEU A 152 -5.76 -4.56 -1.56
C LEU A 152 -5.37 -3.67 -0.38
N LEU A 153 -5.37 -2.37 -0.64
CA LEU A 153 -5.10 -1.32 0.34
C LEU A 153 -6.32 -0.42 0.45
N SER A 154 -6.64 0.05 1.66
CA SER A 154 -7.59 1.12 1.86
C SER A 154 -6.95 2.28 2.63
N VAL A 155 -7.25 3.50 2.19
CA VAL A 155 -6.80 4.72 2.84
C VAL A 155 -8.03 5.37 3.46
N ARG A 156 -7.97 5.65 4.76
CA ARG A 156 -9.05 6.32 5.50
C ARG A 156 -8.51 7.57 6.15
N ALA A 157 -9.20 8.70 5.95
CA ALA A 157 -8.94 9.90 6.73
C ALA A 157 -9.41 9.70 8.18
N ILE A 158 -8.80 10.43 9.12
CA ILE A 158 -9.30 10.51 10.50
C ILE A 158 -10.65 11.24 10.46
N PRO A 159 -11.73 10.66 11.01
CA PRO A 159 -13.02 11.32 11.07
C PRO A 159 -12.93 12.54 11.98
N ASP A 160 -13.75 13.56 11.71
CA ASP A 160 -13.69 14.83 12.46
C ASP A 160 -13.99 14.65 13.96
N GLU A 161 -14.80 13.65 14.31
CA GLU A 161 -15.13 13.31 15.71
C GLU A 161 -13.89 12.83 16.50
N ASP A 162 -12.96 12.17 15.82
CA ASP A 162 -11.71 11.68 16.43
C ASP A 162 -10.61 12.75 16.47
N LYS A 163 -10.82 13.94 15.89
CA LYS A 163 -9.86 15.04 15.97
C LYS A 163 -9.70 15.57 17.39
N ASP A 164 -10.69 15.39 18.26
CA ASP A 164 -10.56 15.73 19.66
C ASP A 164 -9.68 14.72 20.43
N LEU A 165 -9.70 13.43 20.03
CA LEU A 165 -8.71 12.45 20.50
C LEU A 165 -7.30 12.81 20.03
N ALA A 166 -7.17 13.47 18.87
CA ALA A 166 -5.88 13.97 18.38
C ALA A 166 -5.24 15.01 19.33
N LYS A 167 -6.04 15.77 20.08
CA LYS A 167 -5.53 16.73 21.07
C LYS A 167 -4.93 16.02 22.30
N LEU A 168 -5.44 14.84 22.64
CA LEU A 168 -5.05 14.09 23.82
C LEU A 168 -3.86 13.14 23.58
N LEU A 169 -3.72 12.63 22.35
CA LEU A 169 -2.67 11.68 21.99
C LEU A 169 -1.58 12.38 21.17
N THR A 170 -0.41 12.56 21.77
CA THR A 170 0.74 13.26 21.15
C THR A 170 1.18 12.67 19.81
N GLY A 171 1.00 11.36 19.59
CA GLY A 171 1.32 10.70 18.32
C GLY A 171 0.27 10.86 17.21
N TYR A 172 -0.91 11.41 17.54
CA TYR A 172 -2.08 11.49 16.66
C TYR A 172 -2.19 12.87 15.97
N GLN A 173 -1.51 13.90 16.50
CA GLN A 173 -1.45 15.24 15.89
C GLN A 173 -0.75 15.25 14.52
N ASP A 174 0.27 14.41 14.34
CA ASP A 174 1.04 14.32 13.09
C ASP A 174 0.45 13.31 12.08
N MET A 175 -0.70 12.73 12.43
CA MET A 175 -1.35 11.68 11.65
C MET A 175 -2.35 12.27 10.66
N LEU A 176 -2.26 11.85 9.39
CA LEU A 176 -3.18 12.25 8.32
C LEU A 176 -4.37 11.29 8.20
N GLY A 177 -4.16 10.03 8.53
CA GLY A 177 -5.10 8.96 8.23
C GLY A 177 -4.51 7.58 8.48
N PHE A 178 -5.29 6.56 8.20
CA PHE A 178 -4.91 5.16 8.31
C PHE A 178 -4.72 4.57 6.92
N LEU A 179 -3.71 3.71 6.78
CA LEU A 179 -3.58 2.78 5.68
C LEU A 179 -3.90 1.39 6.22
N HIS A 180 -4.96 0.77 5.73
CA HIS A 180 -5.26 -0.62 6.02
C HIS A 180 -4.82 -1.51 4.86
N VAL A 181 -4.14 -2.60 5.20
CA VAL A 181 -3.73 -3.65 4.30
C VAL A 181 -4.69 -4.81 4.47
N HIS A 182 -5.58 -5.00 3.50
CA HIS A 182 -6.62 -6.03 3.55
C HIS A 182 -6.17 -7.35 2.91
N LYS A 183 -5.34 -7.26 1.87
CA LYS A 183 -4.87 -8.43 1.12
C LYS A 183 -3.48 -8.13 0.57
N VAL A 184 -2.56 -9.08 0.68
CA VAL A 184 -1.27 -9.07 0.00
C VAL A 184 -1.06 -10.46 -0.59
N ALA A 185 -0.96 -10.54 -1.91
CA ALA A 185 -0.67 -11.81 -2.57
C ALA A 185 0.75 -12.28 -2.24
N GLN A 186 0.89 -13.58 -2.05
CA GLN A 186 2.18 -14.24 -1.90
C GLN A 186 2.51 -14.96 -3.21
N PHE A 187 3.73 -14.75 -3.72
CA PHE A 187 4.19 -15.45 -4.92
C PHE A 187 4.13 -16.96 -4.73
N ASN A 188 3.63 -17.67 -5.74
CA ASN A 188 3.51 -19.13 -5.77
C ASN A 188 2.67 -19.73 -4.63
N SER A 189 1.76 -18.96 -4.04
CA SER A 189 0.83 -19.43 -3.00
C SER A 189 -0.63 -19.19 -3.42
N GLN A 190 -1.52 -20.07 -2.95
CA GLN A 190 -2.96 -19.87 -3.06
C GLN A 190 -3.54 -19.03 -1.92
N VAL A 191 -2.78 -18.85 -0.83
CA VAL A 191 -3.19 -18.13 0.37
C VAL A 191 -2.47 -16.78 0.46
N PRO A 192 -3.16 -15.67 0.76
CA PRO A 192 -2.54 -14.38 1.01
C PRO A 192 -1.55 -14.41 2.19
N VAL A 193 -0.62 -13.46 2.21
CA VAL A 193 0.30 -13.29 3.35
C VAL A 193 -0.49 -12.90 4.60
N ILE A 194 -0.26 -13.63 5.70
CA ILE A 194 -0.74 -13.23 7.03
C ILE A 194 0.21 -12.17 7.57
N LEU A 195 -0.28 -10.95 7.77
CA LEU A 195 0.51 -9.83 8.25
C LEU A 195 0.39 -9.70 9.76
N ASP A 196 1.50 -9.40 10.44
CA ASP A 196 1.50 -9.09 11.88
C ASP A 196 0.68 -7.84 12.21
N ALA A 197 0.63 -6.88 11.26
CA ALA A 197 -0.19 -5.69 11.33
C ALA A 197 -0.85 -5.40 9.99
N SER A 198 -2.15 -5.22 10.03
CA SER A 198 -2.98 -4.80 8.90
C SER A 198 -3.28 -3.31 8.91
N THR A 199 -2.92 -2.56 9.97
CA THR A 199 -3.24 -1.13 10.09
C THR A 199 -1.99 -0.31 10.39
N TYR A 200 -1.77 0.70 9.56
CA TYR A 200 -0.65 1.63 9.64
C TYR A 200 -1.16 3.05 9.77
N SER A 201 -0.49 3.84 10.59
CA SER A 201 -0.68 5.28 10.66
C SER A 201 0.09 5.97 9.53
N LEU A 202 -0.59 6.85 8.82
CA LEU A 202 -0.03 7.67 7.76
C LEU A 202 0.39 9.01 8.35
N LYS A 203 1.68 9.33 8.33
CA LYS A 203 2.22 10.59 8.87
C LYS A 203 3.02 11.33 7.81
N LEU A 204 3.00 12.66 7.89
CA LEU A 204 3.81 13.49 7.00
C LEU A 204 4.98 14.11 7.77
N GLN A 205 6.13 13.43 7.73
CA GLN A 205 7.30 13.87 8.47
C GLN A 205 7.91 15.12 7.81
N LYS A 206 8.09 16.19 8.60
CA LYS A 206 8.66 17.48 8.16
C LYS A 206 7.98 18.06 6.91
N ARG A 207 6.71 17.74 6.69
CA ARG A 207 5.94 18.10 5.48
C ARG A 207 6.55 17.62 4.15
N LYS A 208 7.56 16.72 4.18
CA LYS A 208 8.35 16.33 3.01
C LYS A 208 8.17 14.87 2.61
N SER A 209 8.03 13.97 3.59
CA SER A 209 8.09 12.53 3.38
C SER A 209 6.90 11.86 4.05
N LEU A 210 6.24 10.98 3.30
CA LEU A 210 5.16 10.14 3.79
C LEU A 210 5.76 8.95 4.53
N VAL A 211 5.36 8.76 5.79
CA VAL A 211 5.85 7.68 6.64
C VAL A 211 4.67 6.83 7.10
N LEU A 212 4.85 5.52 7.03
CA LEU A 212 3.91 4.52 7.55
C LEU A 212 4.46 3.95 8.84
N GLU A 213 3.75 4.13 9.95
CA GLU A 213 4.12 3.56 11.24
C GLU A 213 3.06 2.57 11.69
N ARG A 214 3.47 1.37 12.11
CA ARG A 214 2.56 0.35 12.65
C ARG A 214 1.81 0.93 13.84
N LEU A 215 0.48 0.85 13.79
CA LEU A 215 -0.33 1.22 14.94
C LEU A 215 -0.32 0.04 15.93
N ASN A 216 0.44 0.18 17.00
CA ASN A 216 0.40 -0.78 18.11
C ASN A 216 -0.86 -0.49 18.93
N GLN A 217 -1.97 -1.14 18.59
CA GLN A 217 -3.08 -1.23 19.53
C GLN A 217 -2.59 -2.06 20.72
N ALA A 218 -2.81 -1.57 21.94
CA ALA A 218 -2.61 -2.38 23.12
C ALA A 218 -3.48 -3.65 22.97
N PRO A 219 -2.99 -4.85 23.33
CA PRO A 219 -3.80 -6.05 23.27
C PRO A 219 -5.12 -5.81 23.99
N VAL A 220 -6.24 -6.07 23.33
CA VAL A 220 -7.56 -6.10 23.98
C VAL A 220 -7.67 -7.45 24.72
N GLU A 221 -6.77 -7.69 25.67
CA GLU A 221 -6.80 -8.84 26.58
C GLU A 221 -6.28 -8.35 27.93
N GLY A 222 -7.21 -7.84 28.72
CA GLY A 222 -7.01 -7.40 30.09
C GLY A 222 -8.31 -7.23 30.86
N SER A 223 -9.41 -7.86 30.42
CA SER A 223 -10.58 -8.05 31.27
C SER A 223 -10.31 -9.25 32.17
N SER A 224 -9.58 -8.97 33.24
CA SER A 224 -9.61 -9.65 34.54
C SER A 224 -10.24 -11.06 34.54
N GLY A 225 -9.39 -12.07 34.58
CA GLY A 225 -9.78 -13.38 35.09
C GLY A 225 -10.29 -13.23 36.53
N VAL A 226 -11.58 -13.48 36.72
CA VAL A 226 -12.12 -13.82 38.04
C VAL A 226 -12.73 -15.21 37.90
N SER A 227 -11.93 -16.18 38.30
CA SER A 227 -12.29 -17.58 38.46
C SER A 227 -13.30 -17.73 39.59
N TYR A 228 -14.58 -17.97 39.28
CA TYR A 228 -15.46 -18.82 40.08
C TYR A 228 -16.50 -19.50 39.19
N ALA A 229 -16.55 -20.81 39.27
CA ALA A 229 -17.52 -21.65 38.61
C ALA A 229 -18.92 -21.39 39.16
N THR A 230 -19.91 -21.13 38.29
CA THR A 230 -21.28 -21.64 38.42
C THR A 230 -21.97 -21.60 37.06
N SER A 231 -22.55 -22.74 36.71
CA SER A 231 -23.43 -23.03 35.58
C SER A 231 -24.55 -22.01 35.34
N GLY A 232 -24.87 -21.76 34.07
CA GLY A 232 -26.24 -21.44 33.66
C GLY A 232 -26.42 -20.41 32.55
N SER A 233 -27.00 -20.90 31.45
CA SER A 233 -27.97 -20.21 30.58
C SER A 233 -27.47 -19.28 29.47
N CYS A 234 -27.90 -19.63 28.25
CA CYS A 234 -27.79 -18.86 27.02
C CYS A 234 -28.49 -17.50 27.14
N SER A 235 -27.81 -16.43 26.73
CA SER A 235 -28.45 -15.16 26.35
C SER A 235 -27.61 -14.45 25.30
N SER A 236 -28.15 -14.41 24.09
CA SER A 236 -27.69 -13.62 22.96
C SER A 236 -27.71 -12.12 23.29
N SER A 237 -26.58 -11.43 23.10
CA SER A 237 -26.57 -9.98 22.96
C SER A 237 -25.60 -9.54 21.85
N LYS A 238 -26.22 -9.22 20.71
CA LYS A 238 -25.82 -8.29 19.65
C LYS A 238 -24.32 -7.95 19.57
N GLY A 239 -23.59 -8.73 18.77
CA GLY A 239 -22.36 -8.26 18.16
C GLY A 239 -22.67 -7.08 17.24
N SER A 240 -21.92 -5.99 17.42
CA SER A 240 -21.88 -4.87 16.49
C SER A 240 -21.53 -5.39 15.10
N LEU A 241 -22.46 -5.22 14.18
CA LEU A 241 -22.33 -5.52 12.76
C LEU A 241 -21.16 -4.71 12.18
N LEU A 242 -20.01 -5.35 12.01
CA LEU A 242 -18.97 -4.85 11.12
C LEU A 242 -19.43 -5.15 9.70
N ASP A 243 -19.98 -4.14 9.04
CA ASP A 243 -20.28 -4.18 7.61
C ASP A 243 -18.97 -4.27 6.82
N PHE A 244 -18.85 -5.35 6.03
CA PHE A 244 -17.82 -5.58 5.02
C PHE A 244 -18.35 -5.25 3.62
#